data_AF-A0A120HSQ5-F1
#
_entry.id   AF-A0A120HSQ5-F1
#
_cell.length_a   1.000
_cell.length_b   1.000
_cell.length_c   1.000
_cell.angle_alpha   90.00
_cell.angle_beta   90.00
_cell.angle_gamma   90.00
#
_symmetry.space_group_name_H-M   'P 1'
#
loop_
_entity.id
_entity.type
_entity.pdbx_description
1 polymer ?
#
loop_
_entity_poly.entity_id
_entity_poly.type
_entity_poly.pdbx_seq_one_letter_code
_entity_poly.pdbx_strand_id
1 'polypeptide(L)'
;MKKTLKLALSLTLSLSLTAPVALAPSHVGAAPKKSTNQKQQYYTKADKSYIQHHSAVLYKLRTQTEDLLKFFFEVDKYDEEQFVKIVENKIDAWEKTMHQALKYRPQDVPAKFNKAHSLFVAAIEANIESFSPFENEDEDPEVTIKKMEQKHKIFKQKAYAFDQEIKRLNKIYK
;
A
#
# COMPACT_ATOMS: atom_id res chain seq x y z
N MET A 1 -27.99 -2.24 -11.54
CA MET A 1 -26.72 -1.52 -11.75
C MET A 1 -26.49 -0.40 -10.74
N LYS A 2 -27.20 0.73 -10.78
CA LYS A 2 -26.83 1.89 -9.92
C LYS A 2 -26.98 1.67 -8.40
N LYS A 3 -27.92 0.85 -7.93
CA LYS A 3 -28.15 0.64 -6.48
C LYS A 3 -27.14 -0.33 -5.84
N THR A 4 -26.85 -1.44 -6.52
CA THR A 4 -25.91 -2.50 -6.06
C THR A 4 -24.49 -1.97 -5.92
N LEU A 5 -24.06 -1.20 -6.92
CA LEU A 5 -22.77 -0.53 -6.94
C LEU A 5 -22.72 0.53 -5.84
N LYS A 6 -23.79 1.34 -5.65
CA LYS A 6 -23.89 2.33 -4.57
C LYS A 6 -23.81 1.71 -3.17
N LEU A 7 -24.41 0.53 -2.97
CA LEU A 7 -24.36 -0.17 -1.68
C LEU A 7 -22.94 -0.72 -1.40
N ALA A 8 -22.30 -1.33 -2.42
CA ALA A 8 -20.91 -1.74 -2.34
C ALA A 8 -19.94 -0.55 -2.17
N LEU A 9 -20.25 0.60 -2.80
CA LEU A 9 -19.56 1.88 -2.62
C LEU A 9 -19.70 2.35 -1.16
N SER A 10 -20.88 2.25 -0.55
CA SER A 10 -21.08 2.61 0.86
C SER A 10 -20.32 1.68 1.84
N LEU A 11 -20.07 0.42 1.47
CA LEU A 11 -19.27 -0.52 2.27
C LEU A 11 -17.77 -0.20 2.21
N THR A 12 -17.27 0.30 1.08
CA THR A 12 -15.91 0.86 1.00
C THR A 12 -15.75 2.18 1.79
N LEU A 13 -16.85 2.91 2.05
CA LEU A 13 -16.87 4.17 2.81
C LEU A 13 -16.64 3.97 4.31
N SER A 14 -17.01 2.81 4.87
CA SER A 14 -16.77 2.48 6.28
C SER A 14 -15.30 2.16 6.62
N LEU A 15 -14.38 2.29 5.66
CA LEU A 15 -12.94 2.13 5.82
C LEU A 15 -12.31 3.29 6.62
N SER A 16 -12.71 3.46 7.89
CA SER A 16 -12.06 4.37 8.83
C SER A 16 -10.75 3.76 9.34
N LEU A 17 -9.74 3.69 8.47
CA LEU A 17 -8.36 3.41 8.91
C LEU A 17 -7.76 4.72 9.43
N THR A 18 -7.84 4.94 10.74
CA THR A 18 -7.08 6.00 11.40
C THR A 18 -5.59 5.74 11.20
N ALA A 19 -4.97 6.45 10.26
CA ALA A 19 -3.52 6.44 10.11
C ALA A 19 -2.88 6.92 11.42
N PRO A 20 -1.96 6.18 12.04
CA PRO A 20 -1.19 6.72 13.16
C PRO A 20 -0.36 7.88 12.60
N VAL A 21 -0.66 9.10 13.08
CA VAL A 21 0.13 10.30 12.82
C VAL A 21 1.54 10.05 13.31
N ALA A 22 2.44 9.69 12.38
CA ALA A 22 3.86 9.53 12.68
C ALA A 22 4.49 10.92 12.84
N LEU A 23 4.56 11.39 14.09
CA LEU A 23 5.38 12.53 14.46
C LEU A 23 6.84 12.23 14.07
N ALA A 24 7.34 12.94 13.07
CA ALA A 24 8.74 12.87 12.65
C ALA A 24 9.64 13.37 13.80
N PRO A 25 10.61 12.57 14.31
CA PRO A 25 11.59 13.11 15.23
C PRO A 25 12.63 13.93 14.45
N SER A 26 12.79 15.18 14.87
CA SER A 26 13.83 16.11 14.45
C SER A 26 15.23 15.50 14.61
N HIS A 27 16.05 15.59 13.57
CA HIS A 27 17.43 15.13 13.57
C HIS A 27 18.28 15.90 14.60
N VAL A 28 18.87 15.17 15.56
CA VAL A 28 20.03 15.65 16.31
C VAL A 28 21.28 15.06 15.65
N GLY A 29 21.97 15.90 14.88
CA GLY A 29 23.22 15.56 14.22
C GLY A 29 24.37 15.53 15.22
N ALA A 30 24.97 14.36 15.41
CA ALA A 30 26.32 14.23 15.93
C ALA A 30 27.17 13.45 14.91
N ALA A 31 28.12 14.14 14.28
CA ALA A 31 29.25 13.53 13.58
C ALA A 31 30.25 13.02 14.64
N PRO A 32 31.05 11.95 14.39
CA PRO A 32 32.26 12.14 13.58
C PRO A 32 32.82 10.93 12.77
N LYS A 33 33.62 11.32 11.75
CA LYS A 33 34.92 10.76 11.26
C LYS A 33 35.03 9.38 10.56
N LYS A 34 35.35 9.49 9.26
CA LYS A 34 36.38 8.80 8.43
C LYS A 34 36.60 7.27 8.55
N SER A 35 36.34 6.64 7.40
CA SER A 35 37.21 5.65 6.71
C SER A 35 37.61 4.38 7.46
N THR A 36 36.88 3.29 7.22
CA THR A 36 37.44 1.93 7.33
C THR A 36 36.73 0.99 6.36
N ASN A 37 37.48 0.52 5.36
CA ASN A 37 37.27 -0.67 4.52
C ASN A 37 35.85 -0.98 4.04
N GLN A 38 35.65 -0.91 2.72
CA GLN A 38 34.52 -1.51 2.00
C GLN A 38 34.52 -3.05 2.17
N LYS A 39 34.21 -3.55 3.37
CA LYS A 39 33.63 -4.89 3.50
C LYS A 39 32.31 -4.81 2.77
N GLN A 40 32.12 -5.65 1.74
CA GLN A 40 30.80 -5.86 1.14
C GLN A 40 29.83 -6.08 2.31
N GLN A 41 28.94 -5.11 2.52
CA GLN A 41 27.99 -5.18 3.62
C GLN A 41 26.95 -6.22 3.18
N TYR A 42 26.99 -7.41 3.76
CA TYR A 42 26.04 -8.45 3.41
C TYR A 42 24.70 -8.19 4.09
N TYR A 43 23.62 -8.65 3.47
CA TYR A 43 22.33 -8.67 4.15
C TYR A 43 22.32 -9.70 5.28
N THR A 44 21.89 -9.25 6.47
CA THR A 44 21.51 -10.14 7.56
C THR A 44 20.21 -10.88 7.22
N LYS A 45 19.89 -11.93 7.99
CA LYS A 45 18.59 -12.62 7.87
C LYS A 45 17.41 -11.68 8.10
N ALA A 46 17.55 -10.74 9.04
CA ALA A 46 16.52 -9.75 9.34
C ALA A 46 16.30 -8.79 8.16
N ASP A 47 17.38 -8.37 7.48
CA ASP A 47 17.27 -7.50 6.30
C ASP A 47 16.53 -8.18 5.14
N LYS A 48 16.85 -9.45 4.87
CA LYS A 48 16.15 -10.24 3.83
C LYS A 48 14.67 -10.41 4.18
N SER A 49 14.37 -10.67 5.45
CA SER A 49 13.00 -10.77 5.94
C SER A 49 12.24 -9.44 5.81
N TYR A 50 12.90 -8.30 6.09
CA TYR A 50 12.32 -6.98 5.91
C TYR A 50 11.93 -6.75 4.45
N ILE A 51 12.87 -6.95 3.52
CA ILE A 51 12.64 -6.75 2.09
C ILE A 51 11.52 -7.66 1.61
N GLN A 52 11.60 -8.96 1.93
CA GLN A 52 10.62 -9.94 1.50
C GLN A 52 9.21 -9.60 2.01
N HIS A 53 9.09 -9.20 3.28
CA HIS A 53 7.81 -8.83 3.86
C HIS A 53 7.20 -7.62 3.15
N HIS A 54 7.95 -6.51 3.02
CA HIS A 54 7.43 -5.26 2.46
C HIS A 54 7.13 -5.40 0.96
N SER A 55 7.99 -6.09 0.20
CA SER A 55 7.70 -6.41 -1.21
C SER A 55 6.45 -7.29 -1.34
N ALA A 56 6.28 -8.31 -0.48
CA ALA A 56 5.10 -9.17 -0.52
C ALA A 56 3.81 -8.41 -0.16
N VAL A 57 3.86 -7.50 0.81
CA VAL A 57 2.73 -6.64 1.19
C VAL A 57 2.32 -5.73 0.03
N LEU A 58 3.27 -5.01 -0.57
CA LEU A 58 2.98 -4.13 -1.72
C LEU A 58 2.41 -4.92 -2.91
N TYR A 59 2.96 -6.10 -3.18
CA TYR A 59 2.44 -6.98 -4.22
C TYR A 59 0.99 -7.41 -3.93
N LYS A 60 0.70 -7.86 -2.70
CA LYS A 60 -0.66 -8.27 -2.30
C LYS A 60 -1.65 -7.12 -2.44
N LEU A 61 -1.33 -5.94 -1.89
CA LEU A 61 -2.17 -4.74 -2.01
C LEU A 61 -2.44 -4.40 -3.46
N ARG A 62 -1.41 -4.46 -4.32
CA ARG A 62 -1.61 -4.28 -5.76
C ARG A 62 -2.62 -5.25 -6.33
N THR A 63 -2.40 -6.55 -6.13
CA THR A 63 -3.27 -7.58 -6.71
C THR A 63 -4.71 -7.48 -6.19
N GLN A 64 -4.90 -7.19 -4.90
CA GLN A 64 -6.22 -7.04 -4.30
C GLN A 64 -6.96 -5.81 -4.81
N THR A 65 -6.28 -4.66 -4.93
CA THR A 65 -6.90 -3.46 -5.51
C THR A 65 -7.20 -3.62 -7.00
N GLU A 66 -6.31 -4.27 -7.79
CA GLU A 66 -6.57 -4.58 -9.21
C GLU A 66 -7.74 -5.55 -9.38
N ASP A 67 -7.86 -6.55 -8.50
CA ASP A 67 -8.96 -7.52 -8.50
C ASP A 67 -10.29 -6.88 -8.11
N LEU A 68 -10.30 -5.97 -7.13
CA LEU A 68 -11.48 -5.19 -6.77
C LEU A 68 -11.94 -4.28 -7.93
N LEU A 69 -11.00 -3.58 -8.57
CA LEU A 69 -11.29 -2.75 -9.75
C LEU A 69 -11.93 -3.56 -10.88
N LYS A 70 -11.38 -4.74 -11.19
CA LYS A 70 -11.97 -5.64 -12.19
C LYS A 70 -13.39 -6.02 -11.81
N PHE A 71 -13.62 -6.35 -10.54
CA PHE A 71 -14.93 -6.73 -10.06
C PHE A 71 -15.96 -5.61 -10.21
N PHE A 72 -15.56 -4.35 -9.93
CA PHE A 72 -16.42 -3.19 -10.16
C PHE A 72 -16.79 -2.99 -11.64
N PHE A 73 -15.89 -3.29 -12.58
CA PHE A 73 -16.19 -3.25 -14.02
C PHE A 73 -17.05 -4.42 -14.51
N GLU A 74 -17.15 -5.50 -13.74
CA GLU A 74 -17.91 -6.71 -14.08
C GLU A 74 -19.21 -6.86 -13.29
N VAL A 75 -19.68 -5.78 -12.64
CA VAL A 75 -20.87 -5.79 -11.77
C VAL A 75 -22.10 -6.41 -12.43
N ASP A 76 -22.26 -6.24 -13.74
CA ASP A 76 -23.41 -6.73 -14.52
C ASP A 76 -23.45 -8.26 -14.67
N LYS A 77 -22.36 -8.94 -14.34
CA LYS A 77 -22.25 -10.41 -14.43
C LYS A 77 -22.75 -11.12 -13.17
N TYR A 78 -23.08 -10.38 -12.11
CA TYR A 78 -23.40 -10.94 -10.80
C TYR A 78 -24.78 -10.46 -10.33
N ASP A 79 -25.47 -11.32 -9.59
CA ASP A 79 -26.63 -10.92 -8.80
C ASP A 79 -26.21 -9.94 -7.68
N GLU A 80 -27.13 -9.08 -7.25
CA GLU A 80 -26.88 -8.03 -6.25
C GLU A 80 -26.31 -8.59 -4.94
N GLU A 81 -26.91 -9.63 -4.39
CA GLU A 81 -26.50 -10.21 -3.11
C GLU A 81 -25.13 -10.88 -3.22
N GLN A 82 -24.88 -11.57 -4.35
CA GLN A 82 -23.60 -12.21 -4.63
C GLN A 82 -22.49 -11.17 -4.81
N PHE A 83 -22.79 -10.09 -5.53
CA PHE A 83 -21.85 -9.00 -5.78
C PHE A 83 -21.41 -8.34 -4.48
N VAL A 84 -22.36 -7.96 -3.61
CA VAL A 84 -22.07 -7.32 -2.32
C VAL A 84 -21.19 -8.24 -1.46
N LYS A 85 -21.58 -9.51 -1.32
CA LYS A 85 -20.82 -10.48 -0.53
C LYS A 85 -19.39 -10.68 -1.05
N ILE A 86 -19.19 -10.66 -2.37
CA ILE A 86 -17.85 -10.78 -2.95
C ILE A 86 -17.02 -9.52 -2.67
N VAL A 87 -17.61 -8.34 -2.81
CA VAL A 87 -16.94 -7.07 -2.51
C VAL A 87 -16.53 -7.01 -1.03
N GLU A 88 -17.42 -7.35 -0.10
CA GLU A 88 -17.11 -7.41 1.33
C GLU A 88 -15.91 -8.33 1.61
N ASN A 89 -15.93 -9.56 1.10
CA ASN A 89 -14.82 -10.50 1.30
C ASN A 89 -13.48 -9.98 0.73
N LYS A 90 -13.52 -9.25 -0.40
CA LYS A 90 -12.32 -8.66 -1.00
C LYS A 90 -11.81 -7.48 -0.17
N ILE A 91 -12.70 -6.65 0.36
CA ILE A 91 -12.36 -5.53 1.25
C ILE A 91 -11.76 -6.06 2.55
N ASP A 92 -12.38 -7.05 3.20
CA ASP A 92 -11.86 -7.69 4.41
C ASP A 92 -10.43 -8.24 4.22
N ALA A 93 -10.17 -8.87 3.07
CA ALA A 93 -8.85 -9.39 2.73
C ALA A 93 -7.82 -8.28 2.48
N TRP A 94 -8.27 -7.16 1.90
CA TRP A 94 -7.46 -5.96 1.70
C TRP A 94 -7.13 -5.29 3.05
N GLU A 95 -8.12 -5.10 3.93
CA GLU A 95 -7.93 -4.56 5.28
C GLU A 95 -6.93 -5.38 6.09
N LYS A 96 -7.05 -6.71 6.09
CA LYS A 96 -6.08 -7.59 6.77
C LYS A 96 -4.65 -7.38 6.26
N THR A 97 -4.49 -7.08 4.98
CA THR A 97 -3.18 -6.80 4.39
C THR A 97 -2.70 -5.39 4.76
N MET A 98 -3.60 -4.41 4.82
CA MET A 98 -3.30 -3.06 5.31
C MET A 98 -2.89 -3.05 6.79
N HIS A 99 -3.57 -3.81 7.64
CA HIS A 99 -3.14 -3.98 9.04
C HIS A 99 -1.75 -4.58 9.16
N GLN A 100 -1.36 -5.51 8.27
CA GLN A 100 0.01 -6.01 8.22
C GLN A 100 1.00 -4.92 7.81
N ALA A 101 0.64 -4.10 6.81
CA ALA A 101 1.46 -2.98 6.33
C ALA A 101 1.72 -1.93 7.43
N LEU A 102 0.71 -1.63 8.23
CA LEU A 102 0.78 -0.61 9.29
C LEU A 102 1.43 -1.11 10.59
N LYS A 103 1.69 -2.42 10.71
CA LYS A 103 2.26 -3.02 11.93
C LYS A 103 3.76 -2.75 12.08
N TYR A 104 4.45 -2.37 11.00
CA TYR A 104 5.91 -2.15 11.03
C TYR A 104 6.24 -0.79 11.65
N ARG A 105 6.92 -0.78 12.80
CA ARG A 105 7.27 0.46 13.50
C ARG A 105 8.51 1.11 12.86
N PRO A 106 8.54 2.43 12.66
CA PRO A 106 9.69 3.13 12.07
C PRO A 106 11.01 2.91 12.83
N GLN A 107 10.94 2.73 14.16
CA GLN A 107 12.11 2.44 15.00
C GLN A 107 12.76 1.07 14.76
N ASP A 108 12.02 0.13 14.17
CA ASP A 108 12.49 -1.23 13.86
C ASP A 108 13.11 -1.30 12.44
N VAL A 109 13.28 -0.15 11.77
CA VAL A 109 13.87 -0.02 10.42
C VAL A 109 15.37 0.28 10.54
N PRO A 110 16.25 -0.61 10.06
CA PRO A 110 17.67 -0.31 9.98
C PRO A 110 17.92 0.95 9.15
N ALA A 111 18.84 1.82 9.57
CA ALA A 111 19.10 3.12 8.91
C ALA A 111 19.33 3.02 7.38
N LYS A 112 19.96 1.93 6.92
CA LYS A 112 20.19 1.64 5.48
C LYS A 112 18.89 1.48 4.67
N PHE A 113 17.77 1.17 5.31
CA PHE A 113 16.46 1.02 4.70
C PHE A 113 15.55 2.24 4.89
N ASN A 114 15.96 3.31 5.58
CA ASN A 114 15.10 4.48 5.82
C ASN A 114 14.48 5.04 4.54
N LYS A 115 15.26 5.12 3.46
CA LYS A 115 14.75 5.56 2.15
C LYS A 115 13.73 4.58 1.57
N ALA A 116 14.02 3.28 1.59
CA ALA A 116 13.09 2.25 1.13
C ALA A 116 11.81 2.28 1.98
N HIS A 117 11.92 2.42 3.30
CA HIS A 117 10.78 2.49 4.19
C HIS A 117 9.90 3.72 3.93
N SER A 118 10.50 4.90 3.71
CA SER A 118 9.74 6.09 3.32
C SER A 118 8.96 5.90 2.01
N LEU A 119 9.58 5.25 1.01
CA LEU A 119 8.90 4.91 -0.25
C LEU A 119 7.78 3.89 -0.05
N PHE A 120 7.97 2.92 0.85
CA PHE A 120 6.93 1.98 1.24
C PHE A 120 5.74 2.70 1.87
N VAL A 121 5.95 3.55 2.88
CA VAL A 121 4.89 4.33 3.54
C VAL A 121 4.14 5.18 2.52
N ALA A 122 4.86 5.89 1.64
CA ALA A 122 4.23 6.69 0.59
C ALA A 122 3.38 5.86 -0.38
N ALA A 123 3.78 4.61 -0.66
CA ALA A 123 2.97 3.69 -1.46
C ALA A 123 1.72 3.24 -0.68
N ILE A 124 1.85 2.90 0.60
CA ILE A 124 0.71 2.53 1.46
C ILE A 124 -0.33 3.66 1.52
N GLU A 125 0.10 4.91 1.75
CA GLU A 125 -0.77 6.09 1.73
C GLU A 125 -1.49 6.24 0.39
N ALA A 126 -0.79 6.12 -0.74
CA ALA A 126 -1.42 6.18 -2.05
C ALA A 126 -2.37 5.01 -2.33
N ASN A 127 -2.17 3.84 -1.72
CA ASN A 127 -3.11 2.74 -1.81
C ASN A 127 -4.40 3.05 -1.04
N ILE A 128 -4.30 3.60 0.18
CA ILE A 128 -5.45 4.07 0.96
C ILE A 128 -6.20 5.15 0.18
N GLU A 129 -5.49 6.15 -0.34
CA GLU A 129 -6.08 7.24 -1.12
C GLU A 129 -6.82 6.74 -2.36
N SER A 130 -6.45 5.57 -2.91
CA SER A 130 -7.17 5.00 -4.06
C SER A 130 -8.63 4.66 -3.75
N PHE A 131 -8.98 4.48 -2.47
CA PHE A 131 -10.34 4.27 -2.00
C PHE A 131 -11.05 5.56 -1.57
N SER A 132 -10.35 6.69 -1.47
CA SER A 132 -10.98 7.96 -1.11
C SER A 132 -12.06 8.47 -2.10
N PRO A 133 -12.06 8.13 -3.41
CA PRO A 133 -13.16 8.49 -4.30
C PRO A 133 -14.50 7.92 -3.85
N PHE A 134 -14.50 6.84 -3.07
CA PHE A 134 -15.70 6.25 -2.53
C PHE A 134 -16.34 7.12 -1.43
N GLU A 135 -15.63 8.09 -0.85
CA GLU A 135 -16.15 8.97 0.22
C GLU A 135 -17.30 9.90 -0.23
N ASN A 136 -17.50 10.10 -1.54
CA ASN A 136 -18.57 10.94 -2.08
C ASN A 136 -19.72 10.09 -2.63
N GLU A 137 -20.77 9.86 -1.83
CA GLU A 137 -21.92 9.01 -2.17
C GLU A 137 -22.79 9.54 -3.33
N ASP A 138 -22.68 10.84 -3.62
CA ASP A 138 -23.45 11.52 -4.67
C ASP A 138 -22.81 11.41 -6.07
N GLU A 139 -21.56 10.95 -6.17
CA GLU A 139 -20.84 10.86 -7.43
C GLU A 139 -21.29 9.64 -8.28
N ASP A 140 -21.27 9.78 -9.62
CA ASP A 140 -21.60 8.67 -10.50
C ASP A 140 -20.62 7.50 -10.27
N PRO A 141 -21.10 6.29 -9.99
CA PRO A 141 -20.24 5.14 -9.73
C PRO A 141 -19.17 4.88 -10.80
N GLU A 142 -19.45 5.13 -12.08
CA GLU A 142 -18.44 4.95 -13.14
C GLU A 142 -17.31 5.97 -13.02
N VAL A 143 -17.63 7.20 -12.60
CA VAL A 143 -16.65 8.26 -12.35
C VAL A 143 -15.81 7.90 -11.14
N THR A 144 -16.42 7.37 -10.08
CA THR A 144 -15.73 6.90 -8.88
C THR A 144 -14.73 5.78 -9.19
N ILE A 145 -15.15 4.77 -9.98
CA ILE A 145 -14.26 3.67 -10.40
C ILE A 145 -13.09 4.20 -11.24
N LYS A 146 -13.33 5.14 -12.17
CA LYS A 146 -12.25 5.76 -12.96
C LYS A 146 -11.26 6.54 -12.09
N LYS A 147 -11.74 7.29 -11.09
CA LYS A 147 -10.87 7.98 -10.12
C LYS A 147 -10.08 6.99 -9.28
N MET A 148 -10.70 5.90 -8.82
CA MET A 148 -10.00 4.81 -8.13
C MET A 148 -8.88 4.23 -9.01
N GLU A 149 -9.16 3.95 -10.29
CA GLU A 149 -8.17 3.43 -11.22
C GLU A 149 -6.99 4.42 -11.41
N GLN A 150 -7.28 5.72 -11.53
CA GLN A 150 -6.25 6.76 -11.63
C GLN A 150 -5.38 6.83 -10.38
N LYS A 151 -5.97 6.85 -9.19
CA LYS A 151 -5.23 6.86 -7.93
C LYS A 151 -4.45 5.55 -7.71
N HIS A 152 -5.01 4.42 -8.12
CA HIS A 152 -4.31 3.14 -8.09
C HIS A 152 -3.07 3.13 -9.00
N LYS A 153 -3.07 3.87 -10.12
CA LYS A 153 -1.85 4.08 -10.93
C LYS A 153 -0.76 4.83 -10.15
N ILE A 154 -1.13 5.81 -9.32
CA ILE A 154 -0.19 6.52 -8.44
C ILE A 154 0.42 5.56 -7.42
N PHE A 155 -0.40 4.72 -6.77
CA PHE A 155 0.09 3.66 -5.89
C PHE A 155 1.14 2.78 -6.61
N LYS A 156 0.84 2.31 -7.84
CA LYS A 156 1.78 1.48 -8.61
C LYS A 156 3.10 2.19 -8.90
N GLN A 157 3.06 3.49 -9.21
CA GLN A 157 4.27 4.28 -9.42
C GLN A 157 5.12 4.38 -8.14
N LYS A 158 4.48 4.59 -6.98
CA LYS A 158 5.18 4.66 -5.69
C LYS A 158 5.73 3.30 -5.26
N ALA A 159 4.97 2.22 -5.44
CA ALA A 159 5.45 0.85 -5.22
C ALA A 159 6.63 0.51 -6.13
N TYR A 160 6.61 0.97 -7.39
CA TYR A 160 7.75 0.81 -8.30
C TYR A 160 9.00 1.56 -7.83
N ALA A 161 8.84 2.76 -7.26
CA ALA A 161 9.97 3.49 -6.68
C ALA A 161 10.60 2.73 -5.51
N PHE A 162 9.78 2.10 -4.65
CA PHE A 162 10.26 1.18 -3.61
C PHE A 162 11.06 0.02 -4.22
N ASP A 163 10.53 -0.67 -5.23
CA ASP A 163 11.21 -1.79 -5.89
C ASP A 163 12.56 -1.37 -6.51
N GLN A 164 12.64 -0.18 -7.10
CA GLN A 164 13.89 0.34 -7.64
C GLN A 164 14.92 0.61 -6.55
N GLU A 165 14.49 1.12 -5.40
CA GLU A 165 15.37 1.32 -4.26
C GLU A 165 15.86 -0.02 -3.69
N ILE A 166 14.99 -1.03 -3.59
CA ILE A 166 15.40 -2.39 -3.21
C ILE A 166 16.40 -2.98 -4.22
N LYS A 167 16.15 -2.83 -5.53
CA LYS A 167 17.10 -3.27 -6.57
C LYS A 167 18.45 -2.56 -6.45
N ARG A 168 18.47 -1.27 -6.12
CA ARG A 168 19.70 -0.50 -5.85
C ARG A 168 20.42 -1.07 -4.63
N LEU A 169 19.70 -1.29 -3.53
CA LEU A 169 20.28 -1.86 -2.31
C LEU A 169 20.82 -3.28 -2.56
N ASN A 170 20.12 -4.14 -3.30
CA ASN A 170 20.61 -5.49 -3.66
C ASN A 170 21.91 -5.49 -4.48
N LYS A 171 22.21 -4.39 -5.19
CA LYS A 171 23.50 -4.23 -5.90
C LYS A 171 24.64 -3.84 -4.95
N ILE A 172 24.31 -3.15 -3.86
CA ILE A 172 25.27 -2.64 -2.87
C ILE A 172 25.53 -3.71 -1.80
N TYR A 173 24.47 -4.38 -1.37
CA TYR A 173 24.45 -5.38 -0.31
C TYR A 173 24.21 -6.75 -0.94
N LYS A 174 25.19 -7.66 -0.82
CA LYS A 174 25.09 -9.04 -1.33
C LYS A 174 24.48 -10.00 -0.31
#